data_AF-A0A0G1RPH3-F1
#
_entry.id   AF-A0A0G1RPH3-F1
#
_cell.length_a   1.000
_cell.length_b   1.000
_cell.length_c   1.000
_cell.angle_alpha   90.00
_cell.angle_beta   90.00
_cell.angle_gamma   90.00
#
_symmetry.space_group_name_H-M   'P 1'
#
loop_
_entity.id
_entity.type
_entity.pdbx_description
1 polymer ?
#
loop_
_entity_poly.entity_id
_entity_poly.type
_entity_poly.pdbx_seq_one_letter_code
_entity_poly.pdbx_strand_id
1 'polypeptide(L)'
;MIKKEDIKKLAELARIEANEEETKSLAKDIEAILGYVQQVQNVLVQDTVQKDDALINVFREDANPHESGIYTDALLSVVPERDGQYVKVKKIL
;
A
#
# COMPACT_ATOMS: atom_id res chain seq x y z
N MET A 1 10.67 -7.60 -21.43
CA MET A 1 11.77 -6.70 -21.00
C MET A 1 11.19 -5.44 -20.42
N ILE A 2 11.35 -5.29 -19.11
CA ILE A 2 10.92 -4.11 -18.36
C ILE A 2 11.89 -2.97 -18.64
N LYS A 3 11.38 -1.79 -18.96
CA LYS A 3 12.22 -0.62 -19.18
C LYS A 3 12.37 0.18 -17.88
N LYS A 4 13.38 1.04 -17.83
CA LYS A 4 13.60 1.91 -16.66
C LYS A 4 12.41 2.85 -16.42
N GLU A 5 11.73 3.29 -17.47
CA GLU A 5 10.56 4.15 -17.37
C GLU A 5 9.41 3.44 -16.64
N ASP A 6 9.26 2.12 -16.83
CA ASP A 6 8.24 1.33 -16.16
C ASP A 6 8.52 1.26 -14.64
N ILE A 7 9.78 1.07 -14.26
CA ILE A 7 10.20 1.08 -12.85
C ILE A 7 9.98 2.45 -12.21
N LYS A 8 10.36 3.53 -12.89
CA LYS A 8 10.13 4.90 -12.39
C LYS A 8 8.65 5.19 -12.17
N LYS A 9 7.80 4.77 -13.12
CA LYS A 9 6.35 4.93 -13.02
C LYS A 9 5.76 4.16 -11.84
N LEU A 10 6.20 2.92 -11.62
CA LEU A 10 5.77 2.11 -10.48
C LEU A 10 6.25 2.70 -9.15
N ALA A 11 7.49 3.19 -9.09
CA ALA A 11 8.05 3.84 -7.91
C ALA A 11 7.25 5.10 -7.54
N GLU A 12 6.89 5.93 -8.53
CA GLU A 12 6.06 7.11 -8.34
C GLU A 12 4.66 6.77 -7.77
N LEU A 13 4.00 5.75 -8.33
CA LEU A 13 2.70 5.27 -7.83
C LEU A 13 2.77 4.74 -6.39
N ALA A 14 3.88 4.10 -6.04
CA ALA A 14 4.14 3.59 -4.70
C ALA A 14 4.71 4.64 -3.73
N ARG A 15 4.97 5.87 -4.18
CA ARG A 15 5.66 6.94 -3.44
C ARG A 15 7.04 6.52 -2.91
N ILE A 16 7.78 5.76 -3.71
CA ILE A 16 9.16 5.35 -3.43
C ILE A 16 10.10 6.17 -4.31
N GLU A 17 11.08 6.82 -3.68
CA GLU A 17 12.19 7.43 -4.40
C GLU A 17 13.25 6.37 -4.67
N ALA A 18 13.62 6.19 -5.93
CA ALA A 18 14.65 5.24 -6.35
C ALA A 18 15.69 5.93 -7.23
N ASN A 19 16.96 5.77 -6.90
CA ASN A 19 18.06 6.33 -7.68
C ASN A 19 18.31 5.50 -8.96
N GLU A 20 19.23 5.95 -9.83
CA GLU A 20 19.47 5.27 -11.12
C GLU A 20 20.06 3.86 -10.99
N GLU A 21 20.85 3.61 -9.95
CA GLU A 21 21.45 2.30 -9.69
C GLU A 21 20.38 1.32 -9.20
N GLU A 22 19.56 1.75 -8.25
CA GLU A 22 18.40 1.00 -7.73
C GLU A 22 17.41 0.72 -8.85
N THR A 23 17.11 1.70 -9.70
CA THR A 23 16.20 1.53 -10.85
C THR A 23 16.70 0.42 -11.80
N LYS A 24 18.02 0.34 -12.03
CA LYS A 24 18.62 -0.72 -12.87
C LYS A 24 18.53 -2.09 -12.19
N SER A 25 18.83 -2.16 -10.89
CA SER A 25 18.73 -3.42 -10.13
C SER A 25 17.28 -3.93 -10.11
N LEU A 26 16.34 -3.05 -9.75
CA LEU A 26 14.92 -3.35 -9.68
C LEU A 26 14.35 -3.79 -11.03
N ALA A 27 14.82 -3.21 -12.14
CA ALA A 27 14.40 -3.68 -13.47
C ALA A 27 14.72 -5.17 -13.70
N LYS A 28 15.93 -5.60 -13.30
CA LYS A 28 16.37 -6.99 -13.40
C LYS A 28 15.60 -7.90 -12.44
N ASP A 29 15.43 -7.45 -11.19
CA ASP A 29 14.78 -8.24 -10.15
C ASP A 29 13.30 -8.46 -10.47
N ILE A 30 12.59 -7.41 -10.90
CA ILE A 30 11.17 -7.52 -11.29
C ILE A 30 11.01 -8.37 -12.55
N GLU A 31 11.93 -8.30 -13.52
CA GLU A 31 11.89 -9.18 -14.70
C GLU A 31 12.01 -10.66 -14.31
N ALA A 32 12.90 -11.00 -13.38
CA ALA A 32 13.01 -12.36 -12.85
C ALA A 32 11.75 -12.80 -12.09
N ILE A 33 11.18 -11.92 -11.26
CA ILE A 33 9.93 -12.19 -10.51
C ILE A 33 8.76 -12.43 -11.46
N LEU A 34 8.58 -11.58 -12.48
CA LEU A 34 7.52 -11.78 -13.48
C LEU A 34 7.71 -13.08 -14.26
N GLY A 35 8.96 -13.43 -14.60
CA GLY A 35 9.27 -14.71 -15.23
C GLY A 35 8.87 -15.91 -14.36
N TYR A 36 9.08 -15.83 -13.03
CA TYR A 36 8.62 -16.86 -12.10
C TYR A 36 7.09 -16.91 -12.01
N VAL A 37 6.43 -15.75 -11.84
CA VAL A 37 4.96 -15.66 -11.72
C VAL A 37 4.25 -16.12 -13.00
N GLN A 38 4.90 -16.02 -14.16
CA GLN A 38 4.34 -16.47 -15.43
C GLN A 38 4.01 -17.99 -15.43
N GLN A 39 4.61 -18.78 -14.54
CA GLN A 39 4.28 -20.19 -14.36
C GLN A 39 2.80 -20.43 -14.03
N VAL A 40 2.12 -19.45 -13.41
CA VAL A 40 0.69 -19.52 -13.08
C VAL A 40 -0.18 -19.64 -14.34
N GLN A 41 0.27 -19.11 -15.49
CA GLN A 41 -0.46 -19.20 -16.76
C GLN A 41 -0.59 -20.65 -17.29
N ASN A 42 0.29 -21.55 -16.85
CA ASN A 42 0.29 -22.95 -17.28
C ASN A 42 -0.70 -23.81 -16.49
N VAL A 43 -1.36 -23.24 -15.48
CA VAL A 43 -2.34 -23.94 -14.66
C VAL A 43 -3.71 -23.78 -15.30
N LEU A 44 -4.38 -24.91 -15.57
CA LEU A 44 -5.79 -24.91 -15.98
C LEU A 44 -6.65 -24.47 -14.79
N VAL A 45 -7.14 -23.24 -14.85
CA VAL A 45 -8.13 -22.73 -13.90
C VAL A 45 -9.51 -23.09 -14.45
N GLN A 46 -10.22 -23.97 -13.75
CA GLN A 46 -11.66 -24.12 -13.97
C GLN A 46 -12.35 -22.85 -13.49
N ASP A 47 -13.48 -22.45 -14.10
CA ASP A 47 -14.36 -21.39 -13.58
C ASP A 47 -15.00 -21.84 -12.26
N THR A 48 -14.18 -21.95 -11.22
CA THR A 48 -14.65 -22.08 -9.85
C THR A 48 -15.12 -20.70 -9.44
N VAL A 49 -16.43 -20.58 -9.25
CA VAL A 49 -17.04 -19.48 -8.49
C VAL A 49 -16.17 -19.28 -7.26
N GLN A 50 -15.62 -18.07 -7.09
CA GLN A 50 -14.89 -17.74 -5.87
C GLN A 50 -15.72 -18.23 -4.68
N LYS A 51 -15.08 -18.92 -3.73
CA LYS A 51 -15.75 -19.20 -2.47
C LYS A 51 -16.14 -17.84 -1.89
N ASP A 52 -17.44 -17.55 -1.97
CA ASP A 52 -18.04 -16.42 -1.28
C ASP A 52 -17.90 -16.75 0.21
N ASP A 53 -16.79 -16.33 0.82
CA ASP A 53 -16.65 -16.25 2.28
C ASP A 53 -17.52 -15.09 2.79
N ALA A 54 -18.77 -15.05 2.32
CA ALA A 54 -19.58 -13.85 2.23
C ALA A 54 -20.09 -13.46 3.62
N LEU A 55 -19.34 -12.58 4.27
CA LEU A 55 -19.85 -11.71 5.32
C LEU A 55 -20.81 -10.73 4.66
N ILE A 56 -22.11 -11.00 4.78
CA ILE A 56 -23.17 -10.15 4.22
C ILE A 56 -23.62 -9.19 5.32
N ASN A 57 -23.57 -7.88 5.03
CA ASN A 57 -24.18 -6.84 5.86
C ASN A 57 -23.75 -6.89 7.33
N VAL A 58 -22.45 -7.10 7.58
CA VAL A 58 -21.88 -7.06 8.93
C VAL A 58 -21.69 -5.62 9.36
N PHE A 59 -22.70 -5.08 10.05
CA PHE A 59 -22.68 -3.73 10.59
C PHE A 59 -22.26 -3.72 12.06
N ARG A 60 -21.62 -2.62 12.46
CA ARG A 60 -21.42 -2.27 13.86
C ARG A 60 -22.57 -1.38 14.31
N GLU A 61 -23.12 -1.63 15.49
CA GLU A 61 -24.09 -0.74 16.15
C GLU A 61 -23.52 0.66 16.35
N ASP A 62 -24.33 1.70 16.12
CA ASP A 62 -23.93 3.09 16.34
C ASP A 62 -24.08 3.50 17.81
N ALA A 63 -23.28 2.86 18.66
CA ALA A 63 -23.32 3.09 20.10
C ALA A 63 -21.92 3.22 20.70
N ASN A 64 -21.84 3.95 21.82
CA ASN A 64 -20.67 4.06 22.71
C ASN A 64 -19.36 4.49 22.02
N PRO A 65 -19.31 5.66 21.35
CA PRO A 65 -18.03 6.20 20.91
C PRO A 65 -17.14 6.53 22.11
N HIS A 66 -15.83 6.47 21.92
CA HIS A 66 -14.88 7.02 22.88
C HIS A 66 -15.10 8.53 23.03
N GLU A 67 -14.90 9.04 24.24
CA GLU A 67 -14.93 10.48 24.48
C GLU A 67 -13.89 11.19 23.61
N SER A 68 -14.27 12.36 23.06
CA SER A 68 -13.38 13.15 22.22
C SER A 68 -12.13 13.54 23.01
N GLY A 69 -10.96 13.35 22.40
CA GLY A 69 -9.70 13.75 23.01
C GLY A 69 -9.02 12.70 23.89
N ILE A 70 -9.71 11.61 24.27
CA ILE A 70 -9.18 10.64 25.24
C ILE A 70 -7.83 10.02 24.84
N TYR A 71 -7.55 9.91 23.54
CA TYR A 71 -6.29 9.39 23.00
C TYR A 71 -5.44 10.42 22.25
N THR A 72 -5.81 11.70 22.24
CA THR A 72 -5.14 12.71 21.43
C THR A 72 -3.65 12.81 21.76
N ASP A 73 -3.30 12.94 23.03
CA ASP A 73 -1.89 13.05 23.45
C ASP A 73 -1.10 11.77 23.19
N ALA A 74 -1.72 10.61 23.42
CA ALA A 74 -1.09 9.32 23.15
C ALA A 74 -0.77 9.16 21.66
N LEU A 75 -1.72 9.51 20.77
CA LEU A 75 -1.53 9.46 19.32
C LEU A 75 -0.52 10.49 18.83
N LEU A 76 -0.55 11.72 19.37
CA LEU A 76 0.40 12.78 18.99
C LEU A 76 1.81 12.57 19.57
N SER A 77 1.98 11.68 20.55
CA SER A 77 3.32 11.35 21.08
C SER A 77 4.17 10.52 20.12
N VAL A 78 3.54 9.81 19.17
CA VAL A 78 4.22 8.90 18.23
C VAL A 78 4.42 9.50 16.84
N VAL A 79 3.95 10.72 16.59
CA VAL A 79 4.10 11.37 15.28
C VAL A 79 5.47 12.03 15.15
N PRO A 80 6.06 12.09 13.94
CA PRO A 80 7.39 12.68 13.76
C PRO A 80 7.50 14.15 14.15
N GLU A 81 6.47 14.95 13.85
CA GLU A 81 6.43 16.38 14.16
C GLU A 81 4.98 16.79 14.46
N ARG A 82 4.80 17.64 15.47
CA ARG A 82 3.49 18.19 15.85
C ARG A 82 3.55 19.70 16.05
N ASP A 83 2.42 20.36 15.83
CA ASP A 83 2.18 21.75 16.17
C ASP A 83 0.85 21.87 16.92
N GLY A 84 0.93 22.13 18.24
CA GLY A 84 -0.23 22.03 19.13
C GLY A 84 -0.90 20.65 19.06
N GLN A 85 -2.16 20.63 18.62
CA GLN A 85 -2.98 19.42 18.47
C GLN A 85 -2.97 18.86 17.02
N TYR A 86 -2.04 19.30 16.17
CA TYR A 86 -1.97 18.91 14.76
C TYR A 86 -0.69 18.15 14.45
N VAL A 87 -0.79 17.19 13.52
CA VAL A 87 0.39 16.58 12.86
C VAL A 87 0.96 17.60 11.90
N LYS A 88 2.24 17.94 12.07
CA LYS A 88 2.91 18.93 11.23
C LYS A 88 3.47 18.24 9.99
N VAL A 89 3.07 18.74 8.82
CA VAL A 89 3.51 18.26 7.50
C VAL A 89 3.89 19.43 6.61
N LYS A 90 4.61 19.15 5.52
CA LYS A 90 4.86 20.16 4.48
C LYS A 90 3.54 20.59 3.84
N LYS A 91 3.41 21.89 3.56
CA LYS A 91 2.23 22.46 2.90
C LYS A 91 2.00 21.76 1.55
N ILE A 92 0.77 21.30 1.32
CA ILE A 92 0.31 20.80 0.03
C ILE A 92 -0.04 22.01 -0.85
N LEU A 93 0.49 22.04 -2.07
CA LEU A 93 0.26 23.09 -3.07
C LEU A 93 -0.86 22.71 -4.03
#